data_AF-A0A1S4AHK3-F1
#
_entry.id   AF-A0A1S4AHK3-F1
#
_cell.length_a   1.000
_cell.length_b   1.000
_cell.length_c   1.000
_cell.angle_alpha   90.00
_cell.angle_beta   90.00
_cell.angle_gamma   90.00
#
_symmetry.space_group_name_H-M   'P 1'
#
loop_
_entity.id
_entity.type
_entity.pdbx_description
1 polymer ?
#
loop_
_entity_poly.entity_id
_entity_poly.type
_entity_poly.pdbx_seq_one_letter_code
_entity_poly.pdbx_strand_id
1 'polypeptide(L)'
;METQRLTKTKSLKGDKRTSINYYIAAKLKILEKSDYTMISGNPFIKKAGWRKISFYFNLSYEIKDKTIEFDENRNVLHAEFIVRAYMQGGRFSDGWGSCERREKKFLKPNHDIPSTAETRAKNKACQDLLGIGEYRPGVSQSNR
;
A
#
# COMPACT_ATOMS: atom_id res chain seq x y z
N MET A 1 -54.46 -24.91 27.61
CA MET A 1 -53.48 -25.90 27.11
C MET A 1 -53.25 -25.56 25.65
N GLU A 2 -52.09 -25.19 25.15
CA GLU A 2 -50.74 -25.48 25.58
C GLU A 2 -49.79 -24.45 24.93
N THR A 3 -48.89 -23.93 25.75
CA THR A 3 -47.81 -23.02 25.40
C THR A 3 -46.74 -23.71 24.56
N GLN A 4 -46.28 -23.07 23.47
CA GLN A 4 -44.96 -23.35 22.91
C GLN A 4 -44.12 -22.08 22.85
N ARG A 5 -43.28 -21.93 23.89
CA ARG A 5 -42.00 -21.23 23.81
C ARG A 5 -41.07 -22.08 22.93
N LEU A 6 -40.38 -21.47 21.96
CA LEU A 6 -38.97 -21.80 21.72
C LEU A 6 -38.28 -20.68 20.93
N THR A 7 -37.55 -19.87 21.70
CA THR A 7 -36.51 -18.94 21.27
C THR A 7 -35.50 -19.62 20.36
N LYS A 8 -35.35 -19.16 19.11
CA LYS A 8 -34.14 -19.38 18.31
C LYS A 8 -33.38 -18.07 18.19
N THR A 9 -32.60 -17.75 19.22
CA THR A 9 -31.45 -16.86 19.10
C THR A 9 -30.46 -17.51 18.13
N LYS A 10 -30.51 -17.11 16.85
CA LYS A 10 -29.48 -17.46 15.86
C LYS A 10 -28.16 -16.87 16.37
N SER A 11 -27.31 -17.76 16.86
CA SER A 11 -25.91 -17.48 17.16
C SER A 11 -25.24 -16.88 15.93
N LEU A 12 -24.93 -15.57 15.98
CA LEU A 12 -24.07 -14.89 15.04
C LEU A 12 -22.63 -15.38 15.27
N LYS A 13 -22.33 -16.62 14.87
CA LYS A 13 -20.95 -17.02 14.62
C LYS A 13 -20.52 -16.30 13.35
N GLY A 14 -20.00 -15.09 13.53
CA GLY A 14 -19.43 -14.28 12.45
C GLY A 14 -18.37 -15.11 11.73
N ASP A 15 -18.68 -15.47 10.48
CA ASP A 15 -17.75 -16.15 9.61
C ASP A 15 -16.54 -15.23 9.42
N LYS A 16 -15.35 -15.68 9.89
CA LYS A 16 -14.12 -14.87 9.88
C LYS A 16 -13.80 -14.36 8.47
N ARG A 17 -14.22 -15.07 7.42
CA ARG A 17 -14.10 -14.65 6.02
C ARG A 17 -14.87 -13.37 5.72
N THR A 18 -16.07 -13.20 6.27
CA THR A 18 -16.90 -12.00 6.09
C THR A 18 -16.24 -10.77 6.70
N SER A 19 -15.57 -10.93 7.85
CA SER A 19 -14.86 -9.83 8.52
C SER A 19 -13.63 -9.35 7.75
N ILE A 20 -12.85 -10.27 7.16
CA ILE A 20 -11.68 -9.93 6.33
C ILE A 20 -12.12 -9.25 5.03
N ASN A 21 -13.18 -9.75 4.39
CA ASN A 21 -13.72 -9.12 3.18
C ASN A 21 -14.28 -7.73 3.45
N TYR A 22 -14.94 -7.51 4.58
CA TYR A 22 -15.38 -6.18 5.00
C TYR A 22 -14.19 -5.25 5.25
N TYR A 23 -13.13 -5.74 5.90
CA TYR A 23 -11.89 -4.98 6.12
C TYR A 23 -11.20 -4.58 4.80
N ILE A 24 -11.12 -5.50 3.83
CA ILE A 24 -10.61 -5.23 2.48
C ILE A 24 -11.52 -4.25 1.72
N ALA A 25 -12.84 -4.41 1.81
CA ALA A 25 -13.78 -3.50 1.16
C ALA A 25 -13.73 -2.08 1.75
N ALA A 26 -13.59 -1.96 3.08
CA ALA A 26 -13.42 -0.69 3.78
C ALA A 26 -12.11 0.01 3.37
N LYS A 27 -11.01 -0.75 3.22
CA LYS A 27 -9.73 -0.24 2.71
C LYS A 27 -9.85 0.45 1.35
N LEU A 28 -10.66 -0.11 0.46
CA LEU A 28 -10.86 0.42 -0.90
C LEU A 28 -11.81 1.62 -0.94
N LYS A 29 -12.76 1.71 -0.01
CA LYS A 29 -13.70 2.84 0.09
C LYS A 29 -13.07 4.14 0.60
N ILE A 30 -11.88 4.09 1.20
CA ILE A 30 -11.15 5.29 1.66
C ILE A 30 -10.65 6.12 0.46
N LEU A 31 -10.40 5.48 -0.68
CA LEU A 31 -9.84 6.13 -1.85
C LEU A 31 -10.93 6.68 -2.76
N GLU A 32 -10.76 7.94 -3.16
CA GLU A 32 -11.60 8.60 -4.15
C GLU A 32 -11.02 8.43 -5.55
N LYS A 33 -11.84 8.65 -6.60
CA LYS A 33 -11.36 8.62 -8.00
C LYS A 33 -10.19 9.57 -8.25
N SER A 34 -10.11 10.67 -7.51
CA SER A 34 -9.04 11.68 -7.58
C SER A 34 -7.67 11.13 -7.14
N ASP A 35 -7.65 10.11 -6.29
CA ASP A 35 -6.44 9.49 -5.75
C ASP A 35 -5.78 8.50 -6.73
N TYR A 36 -6.46 8.19 -7.83
CA TYR A 36 -5.93 7.31 -8.88
C TYR A 36 -5.33 8.11 -10.05
N THR A 37 -4.33 7.52 -10.70
CA THR A 37 -3.79 7.97 -11.98
C THR A 37 -3.76 6.80 -12.95
N MET A 38 -4.05 7.05 -14.22
CA MET A 38 -3.94 6.02 -15.25
C MET A 38 -2.49 5.97 -15.75
N ILE A 39 -1.85 4.80 -15.68
CA ILE A 39 -0.52 4.56 -16.26
C ILE A 39 -0.66 3.31 -17.14
N SER A 40 -0.37 3.45 -18.44
CA SER A 40 -0.45 2.35 -19.41
C SER A 40 -1.80 1.60 -19.38
N GLY A 41 -2.91 2.34 -19.26
CA GLY A 41 -4.26 1.78 -19.22
C GLY A 41 -4.70 1.19 -17.87
N ASN A 42 -3.79 1.10 -16.88
CA ASN A 42 -4.11 0.60 -15.56
C ASN A 42 -4.19 1.75 -14.54
N PRO A 43 -5.20 1.77 -13.65
CA PRO A 43 -5.26 2.73 -12.55
C PRO A 43 -4.25 2.38 -11.45
N PHE A 44 -3.45 3.37 -11.05
CA PHE A 44 -2.48 3.31 -9.97
C PHE A 44 -2.84 4.32 -8.88
N ILE A 45 -2.68 3.93 -7.63
CA ILE A 45 -2.88 4.83 -6.49
C ILE A 45 -1.71 5.81 -6.43
N LYS A 46 -2.01 7.11 -6.47
CA LYS A 46 -1.03 8.20 -6.31
C LYS A 46 -0.44 8.19 -4.91
N LYS A 47 0.69 8.89 -4.72
CA LYS A 47 1.30 9.12 -3.40
C LYS A 47 0.32 9.67 -2.36
N ALA A 48 -0.61 10.53 -2.78
CA ALA A 48 -1.66 11.08 -1.91
C ALA A 48 -2.62 9.99 -1.39
N GLY A 49 -3.08 9.08 -2.26
CA GLY A 49 -3.95 7.97 -1.87
C GLY A 49 -3.29 7.03 -0.88
N TRP A 50 -2.02 6.66 -1.11
CA TRP A 50 -1.25 5.85 -0.16
C TRP A 50 -1.10 6.52 1.20
N ARG A 51 -0.96 7.85 1.24
CA ARG A 51 -0.92 8.61 2.49
C ARG A 51 -2.27 8.62 3.21
N LYS A 52 -3.40 8.74 2.49
CA LYS A 52 -4.75 8.61 3.09
C LYS A 52 -4.93 7.23 3.73
N ILE A 53 -4.56 6.17 3.04
CA ILE A 53 -4.58 4.79 3.57
C ILE A 53 -3.70 4.71 4.83
N SER A 54 -2.46 5.17 4.75
CA SER A 54 -1.51 5.13 5.87
C SER A 54 -2.05 5.85 7.10
N PHE A 55 -2.65 7.02 6.90
CA PHE A 55 -3.22 7.82 7.96
C PHE A 55 -4.44 7.13 8.59
N TYR A 56 -5.34 6.59 7.76
CA TYR A 56 -6.53 5.87 8.25
C TYR A 56 -6.18 4.63 9.07
N PHE A 57 -5.19 3.85 8.64
CA PHE A 57 -4.71 2.67 9.38
C PHE A 57 -3.69 2.98 10.46
N ASN A 58 -3.41 4.27 10.70
CA ASN A 58 -2.45 4.77 11.67
C ASN A 58 -1.08 4.08 11.53
N LEU A 59 -0.58 3.99 10.30
CA LEU A 59 0.70 3.42 9.97
C LEU A 59 1.82 4.44 10.20
N SER A 60 2.89 3.97 10.81
CA SER A 60 4.14 4.70 10.91
C SER A 60 5.20 4.04 10.04
N TYR A 61 6.20 4.82 9.63
CA TYR A 61 7.27 4.37 8.76
C TYR A 61 8.63 4.71 9.36
N GLU A 62 9.55 3.76 9.30
CA GLU A 62 10.96 3.92 9.68
C GLU A 62 11.82 3.60 8.46
N ILE A 63 12.74 4.49 8.09
CA ILE A 63 13.75 4.19 7.06
C ILE A 63 14.83 3.36 7.74
N LYS A 64 14.92 2.07 7.40
CA LYS A 64 15.92 1.14 7.95
C LYS A 64 17.27 1.35 7.29
N ASP A 65 17.26 1.55 5.98
CA ASP A 65 18.45 1.73 5.19
C ASP A 65 18.18 2.64 4.00
N LYS A 66 19.20 3.37 3.56
CA LYS A 66 19.17 4.19 2.35
C LYS A 66 20.55 4.22 1.71
N THR A 67 20.58 3.96 0.41
CA THR A 67 21.77 4.06 -0.42
C THR A 67 21.47 4.99 -1.58
N ILE A 68 22.31 6.01 -1.80
CA ILE A 68 22.18 6.92 -2.93
C ILE A 68 23.54 6.99 -3.62
N GLU A 69 23.56 6.57 -4.87
CA GLU A 69 24.75 6.58 -5.70
C GLU A 69 24.82 7.88 -6.51
N PHE A 70 25.99 8.50 -6.50
CA PHE A 70 26.25 9.75 -7.20
C PHE A 70 27.35 9.57 -8.25
N ASP A 71 27.29 10.34 -9.33
CA ASP A 71 28.40 10.50 -10.28
C ASP A 71 29.45 11.51 -9.76
N GLU A 72 30.54 11.68 -10.52
CA GLU A 72 31.61 12.64 -10.23
C GLU A 72 31.11 14.10 -10.14
N ASN A 73 29.99 14.41 -10.81
CA ASN A 73 29.35 15.72 -10.81
C ASN A 73 28.26 15.87 -9.72
N ARG A 74 28.18 14.92 -8.76
CA ARG A 74 27.17 14.86 -7.70
C ARG A 74 25.73 14.75 -8.20
N ASN A 75 25.52 14.18 -9.39
CA ASN A 75 24.21 13.80 -9.87
C ASN A 75 23.82 12.42 -9.34
N VAL A 76 22.56 12.27 -8.92
CA VAL A 76 22.04 10.97 -8.49
C VAL A 76 21.94 10.04 -9.70
N LEU A 77 22.58 8.87 -9.59
CA LEU A 77 22.53 7.77 -10.56
C LEU A 77 21.46 6.74 -10.15
N HIS A 78 21.48 6.36 -8.88
CA HIS A 78 20.63 5.32 -8.32
C HIS A 78 20.27 5.66 -6.88
N ALA A 79 19.09 5.25 -6.45
CA ALA A 79 18.69 5.36 -5.06
C ALA A 79 17.92 4.11 -4.62
N GLU A 80 18.27 3.60 -3.45
CA GLU A 80 17.63 2.46 -2.80
C GLU A 80 17.21 2.84 -1.39
N PHE A 81 16.03 2.37 -0.99
CA PHE A 81 15.49 2.55 0.34
C PHE A 81 14.90 1.24 0.84
N ILE A 82 15.19 0.91 2.10
CA ILE A 82 14.49 -0.12 2.85
C ILE A 82 13.68 0.60 3.93
N VAL A 83 12.37 0.45 3.88
CA VAL A 83 11.44 1.12 4.79
C VAL A 83 10.61 0.09 5.52
N ARG A 84 10.58 0.19 6.84
CA ARG A 84 9.69 -0.58 7.71
C ARG A 84 8.39 0.20 7.90
N ALA A 85 7.27 -0.38 7.47
CA ALA A 85 5.95 0.07 7.91
C ALA A 85 5.58 -0.70 9.17
N TYR A 86 4.99 -0.03 10.16
CA TYR A 86 4.50 -0.69 11.37
C TYR A 86 3.19 -0.10 11.87
N MET A 87 2.37 -0.98 12.46
CA MET A 87 1.10 -0.65 13.10
C MET A 87 1.30 -0.54 14.62
N GLN A 88 0.45 0.23 15.29
CA GLN A 88 0.44 0.31 16.76
C GLN A 88 0.23 -1.04 17.46
N GLY A 89 -0.32 -2.04 16.76
CA GLY A 89 -0.47 -3.41 17.25
C GLY A 89 0.81 -4.28 17.16
N GLY A 90 1.97 -3.70 16.88
CA GLY A 90 3.27 -4.39 16.83
C GLY A 90 3.58 -5.17 15.54
N ARG A 91 2.61 -5.28 14.62
CA ARG A 91 2.85 -5.85 13.29
C ARG A 91 3.68 -4.87 12.45
N PHE A 92 4.66 -5.39 11.74
CA PHE A 92 5.49 -4.61 10.81
C PHE A 92 5.73 -5.38 9.52
N SER A 93 6.10 -4.65 8.47
CA SER A 93 6.55 -5.19 7.20
C SER A 93 7.65 -4.29 6.64
N ASP A 94 8.68 -4.91 6.07
CA ASP A 94 9.77 -4.20 5.42
C ASP A 94 9.55 -4.19 3.91
N GLY A 95 9.66 -3.01 3.29
CA GLY A 95 9.52 -2.81 1.86
C GLY A 95 10.79 -2.24 1.29
N TRP A 96 11.28 -2.86 0.22
CA TRP A 96 12.39 -2.35 -0.59
C TRP A 96 11.88 -1.56 -1.78
N GLY A 97 12.56 -0.47 -2.11
CA GLY A 97 12.28 0.33 -3.29
C GLY A 97 13.56 0.93 -3.86
N SER A 98 13.74 0.77 -5.17
CA SER A 98 14.83 1.36 -5.91
C SER A 98 14.34 2.26 -7.05
N CYS A 99 15.19 3.15 -7.51
CA CYS A 99 14.95 3.94 -8.69
C CYS A 99 16.28 4.37 -9.33
N GLU A 100 16.41 4.09 -10.63
CA GLU A 100 17.56 4.49 -11.42
C GLU A 100 17.23 5.73 -12.26
N ARG A 101 18.26 6.53 -12.54
CA ARG A 101 18.16 7.71 -13.41
C ARG A 101 17.66 7.39 -14.81
N ARG A 102 17.98 6.20 -15.34
CA ARG A 102 17.62 5.78 -16.71
C ARG A 102 16.20 5.26 -16.84
N GLU A 103 15.51 5.03 -15.73
CA GLU A 103 14.20 4.38 -15.73
C GLU A 103 13.10 5.24 -16.36
N LYS A 104 13.14 6.56 -16.15
CA LYS A 104 12.17 7.50 -16.71
C LYS A 104 12.78 8.89 -16.90
N LYS A 105 12.11 9.74 -17.69
CA LYS A 105 12.52 11.14 -17.85
C LYS A 105 12.10 11.95 -16.61
N PHE A 106 13.07 12.30 -15.78
CA PHE A 106 12.86 13.15 -14.60
C PHE A 106 13.05 14.63 -14.93
N LEU A 107 12.28 15.50 -14.27
CA LEU A 107 12.42 16.95 -14.38
C LEU A 107 13.56 17.45 -13.48
N LYS A 108 13.66 16.91 -12.26
CA LYS A 108 14.71 17.22 -11.29
C LYS A 108 15.31 15.90 -10.77
N PRO A 109 16.16 15.23 -11.56
CA PRO A 109 16.65 13.88 -11.26
C PRO A 109 17.19 13.70 -9.84
N ASN A 110 17.97 14.66 -9.33
CA ASN A 110 18.61 14.57 -8.01
C ASN A 110 17.60 14.57 -6.83
N HIS A 111 16.37 15.05 -7.04
CA HIS A 111 15.31 15.01 -6.04
C HIS A 111 14.27 13.93 -6.35
N ASP A 112 13.94 13.78 -7.63
CA ASP A 112 12.87 12.88 -8.06
C ASP A 112 13.26 11.40 -7.95
N ILE A 113 14.54 11.07 -8.15
CA ILE A 113 15.04 9.68 -8.04
C ILE A 113 14.94 9.19 -6.58
N PRO A 114 15.56 9.86 -5.58
CA PRO A 114 15.41 9.42 -4.19
C PRO A 114 13.95 9.42 -3.71
N SER A 115 13.16 10.45 -4.10
CA SER A 115 11.74 10.53 -3.75
C SER A 115 10.92 9.39 -4.36
N THR A 116 11.26 8.95 -5.58
CA THR A 116 10.59 7.81 -6.22
C THR A 116 10.95 6.51 -5.51
N ALA A 117 12.24 6.26 -5.23
CA ALA A 117 12.70 5.07 -4.51
C ALA A 117 12.07 4.97 -3.11
N GLU A 118 12.09 6.06 -2.35
CA GLU A 118 11.46 6.16 -1.02
C GLU A 118 9.95 5.88 -1.09
N THR A 119 9.26 6.45 -2.07
CA THR A 119 7.82 6.26 -2.24
C THR A 119 7.50 4.80 -2.59
N ARG A 120 8.32 4.14 -3.40
CA ARG A 120 8.17 2.71 -3.72
C ARG A 120 8.34 1.83 -2.50
N ALA A 121 9.39 2.07 -1.72
CA ALA A 121 9.67 1.32 -0.49
C ALA A 121 8.50 1.44 0.50
N LYS A 122 8.01 2.66 0.74
CA LYS A 122 6.85 2.94 1.59
C LYS A 122 5.57 2.27 1.09
N ASN A 123 5.28 2.38 -0.20
CA ASN A 123 4.08 1.79 -0.78
C ASN A 123 4.12 0.27 -0.68
N LYS A 124 5.26 -0.36 -0.95
CA LYS A 124 5.44 -1.81 -0.85
C LYS A 124 5.30 -2.30 0.60
N ALA A 125 5.96 -1.63 1.55
CA ALA A 125 5.83 -1.93 2.97
C ALA A 125 4.38 -1.82 3.46
N CYS A 126 3.66 -0.78 3.01
CA CYS A 126 2.25 -0.57 3.35
C CYS A 126 1.33 -1.64 2.73
N GLN A 127 1.55 -1.98 1.46
CA GLN A 127 0.82 -3.03 0.74
C GLN A 127 0.94 -4.38 1.45
N ASP A 128 2.17 -4.79 1.76
CA ASP A 128 2.47 -6.06 2.41
C ASP A 128 1.88 -6.10 3.83
N LEU A 129 2.04 -5.01 4.59
CA LEU A 129 1.51 -4.91 5.96
C LEU A 129 -0.02 -4.97 6.01
N LEU A 130 -0.69 -4.32 5.06
CA LEU A 130 -2.14 -4.29 4.98
C LEU A 130 -2.70 -5.51 4.22
N GLY A 131 -1.88 -6.34 3.58
CA GLY A 131 -2.34 -7.41 2.68
C GLY A 131 -3.18 -6.88 1.51
N ILE A 132 -2.95 -5.63 1.11
CA ILE A 132 -3.48 -5.06 -0.10
C ILE A 132 -2.39 -5.36 -1.13
N GLY A 133 -2.52 -6.46 -1.89
CA GLY A 133 -1.54 -6.82 -2.94
C GLY A 133 -1.41 -5.72 -3.99
N GLU A 134 -0.78 -6.00 -5.14
CA GLU A 134 -0.76 -5.06 -6.27
C GLU A 134 -2.21 -4.73 -6.68
N TYR A 135 -2.78 -3.68 -6.09
CA TYR A 135 -4.14 -3.28 -6.34
C TYR A 135 -4.16 -2.61 -7.70
N ARG A 136 -4.49 -3.41 -8.71
CA ARG A 136 -4.78 -3.00 -10.08
C ARG A 136 -6.30 -3.02 -10.25
N PRO A 137 -7.02 -1.91 -9.99
CA PRO A 137 -8.43 -1.85 -10.35
C PRO A 137 -8.58 -2.15 -11.86
N GLY A 138 -9.27 -3.22 -12.23
CA GLY A 138 -9.57 -3.53 -13.64
C GLY A 138 -8.72 -4.64 -14.29
N VAL A 139 -7.73 -5.22 -13.60
CA VAL A 139 -7.17 -6.51 -14.04
C VAL A 139 -8.04 -7.60 -13.41
N SER A 140 -8.96 -8.17 -14.20
CA SER A 140 -9.53 -9.47 -13.84
C SER A 140 -8.37 -10.39 -13.53
N GLN A 141 -8.39 -11.03 -12.35
CA GLN A 141 -7.49 -12.14 -12.10
C GLN A 141 -7.83 -13.21 -13.13
N SER A 142 -7.16 -13.19 -14.29
CA SER A 142 -7.16 -14.33 -15.18
C SER A 142 -6.49 -15.43 -14.40
N ASN A 143 -7.29 -16.41 -13.99
CA ASN A 143 -6.87 -17.63 -13.33
C ASN A 143 -5.58 -18.14 -13.99
N ARG A 144 -4.55 -18.37 -13.16
CA ARG A 144 -3.51 -19.34 -13.51
C ARG A 144 -4.10 -20.75 -13.41
#